data_AF-A0A1S1TF10-F1
#
_entry.id   AF-A0A1S1TF10-F1
#
_cell.length_a   1.000
_cell.length_b   1.000
_cell.length_c   1.000
_cell.angle_alpha   90.00
_cell.angle_beta   90.00
_cell.angle_gamma   90.00
#
_symmetry.space_group_name_H-M   'P 1'
#
loop_
_entity.id
_entity.type
_entity.pdbx_description
1 polymer ?
#
loop_
_entity_poly.entity_id
_entity_poly.type
_entity_poly.pdbx_seq_one_letter_code
_entity_poly.pdbx_strand_id
1 'polypeptide(L)'
;MTALRSLAAMAFLAASLSAASASAQVVGEVGVDWIGNDIIVEAVADPEVKGVTCHVTYFDRSIIDRLKQGNWFEDPSNSSISCRQTGPVEIGDIDLSKSGEEVFRQGRSLIWKDLLVKRIYDKANDTLIYLAHSRQIIEGSAKMAISTVPLYGQQVNWTKGKP
;
A
#
# COMPACT_ATOMS: atom_id res chain seq x y z
N MET A 1 -31.90 -38.28 -4.23
CA MET A 1 -31.73 -36.99 -3.52
C MET A 1 -30.32 -36.77 -2.96
N THR A 2 -29.36 -37.67 -3.16
CA THR A 2 -27.97 -37.55 -2.68
C THR A 2 -27.01 -36.92 -3.70
N ALA A 3 -27.23 -37.11 -5.01
CA ALA A 3 -26.37 -36.54 -6.06
C ALA A 3 -26.48 -35.01 -6.22
N LEU A 4 -27.61 -34.41 -5.84
CA LEU A 4 -27.83 -32.96 -5.96
C LEU A 4 -27.13 -32.16 -4.85
N ARG A 5 -26.76 -32.80 -3.74
CA ARG A 5 -26.03 -32.17 -2.63
C ARG A 5 -24.53 -32.04 -2.92
N SER A 6 -23.97 -32.94 -3.73
CA SER A 6 -22.54 -32.93 -4.09
C SER A 6 -22.18 -31.86 -5.11
N LEU A 7 -23.13 -31.41 -5.94
CA LEU A 7 -22.91 -30.31 -6.90
C LEU A 7 -22.89 -28.92 -6.24
N ALA A 8 -23.64 -28.74 -5.15
CA ALA A 8 -23.65 -27.47 -4.41
C ALA A 8 -22.34 -27.21 -3.63
N ALA A 9 -21.65 -28.27 -3.20
CA ALA A 9 -20.38 -28.16 -2.48
C ALA A 9 -19.19 -27.79 -3.39
N MET A 10 -19.28 -28.04 -4.70
CA MET A 10 -18.19 -27.79 -5.64
C MET A 10 -18.25 -26.38 -6.26
N ALA A 11 -19.41 -25.70 -6.20
CA ALA A 11 -19.56 -24.31 -6.63
C ALA A 11 -19.02 -23.29 -5.61
N PHE A 12 -18.95 -23.64 -4.33
CA PHE A 12 -18.45 -22.73 -3.27
C PHE A 12 -16.92 -22.64 -3.20
N LEU A 13 -16.18 -23.56 -3.83
CA LEU A 13 -14.71 -23.55 -3.79
C LEU A 13 -14.07 -22.74 -4.94
N ALA A 14 -14.85 -22.30 -5.93
CA ALA A 14 -14.35 -21.59 -7.10
C ALA A 14 -14.44 -20.05 -6.99
N ALA A 15 -15.08 -19.51 -5.95
CA ALA A 15 -15.33 -18.07 -5.81
C ALA A 15 -14.29 -17.31 -4.96
N SER A 16 -13.25 -17.97 -4.45
CA SER A 16 -12.29 -17.37 -3.51
C SER A 16 -11.01 -16.82 -4.15
N LEU A 17 -10.91 -16.79 -5.49
CA LEU A 17 -9.66 -16.46 -6.19
C LEU A 17 -9.75 -15.13 -6.96
N SER A 18 -9.99 -14.03 -6.26
CA SER A 18 -9.90 -12.68 -6.87
C SER A 18 -9.56 -11.58 -5.86
N ALA A 19 -8.70 -11.87 -4.87
CA ALA A 19 -8.01 -10.78 -4.18
C ALA A 19 -6.83 -10.36 -5.06
N ALA A 20 -7.06 -9.38 -5.95
CA ALA A 20 -5.97 -8.74 -6.67
C ALA A 20 -5.12 -7.96 -5.65
N SER A 21 -4.17 -8.65 -5.01
CA SER A 21 -3.15 -7.96 -4.23
C SER A 21 -2.37 -7.05 -5.18
N ALA A 22 -2.44 -5.74 -4.93
CA ALA A 22 -1.60 -4.77 -5.61
C ALA A 22 -0.14 -5.25 -5.54
N SER A 23 0.41 -5.64 -6.68
CA SER A 23 1.79 -6.10 -6.75
C SER A 23 2.69 -4.87 -6.72
N ALA A 24 3.46 -4.71 -5.65
CA ALA A 24 4.51 -3.70 -5.60
C ALA A 24 5.64 -4.11 -6.56
N GLN A 25 6.02 -3.18 -7.44
CA GLN A 25 7.12 -3.38 -8.36
C GLN A 25 8.26 -2.46 -7.97
N VAL A 26 9.46 -3.02 -7.75
CA VAL A 26 10.67 -2.22 -7.58
C VAL A 26 10.99 -1.52 -8.91
N VAL A 27 10.98 -0.19 -8.89
CA VAL A 27 11.26 0.68 -10.06
C VAL A 27 12.57 1.45 -9.93
N GLY A 28 13.20 1.40 -8.75
CA GLY A 28 14.50 2.02 -8.51
C GLY A 28 15.17 1.49 -7.26
N GLU A 29 16.49 1.51 -7.28
CA GLU A 29 17.37 1.11 -6.20
C GLU A 29 18.58 2.05 -6.22
N VAL A 30 18.84 2.72 -5.09
CA VAL A 30 19.94 3.69 -4.97
C VAL A 30 20.80 3.34 -3.76
N GLY A 31 22.00 2.84 -4.03
CA GLY A 31 22.97 2.55 -2.98
C GLY A 31 23.45 3.82 -2.26
N VAL A 32 23.40 3.78 -0.93
CA VAL A 32 23.81 4.91 -0.09
C VAL A 32 25.20 4.75 0.49
N ASP A 33 25.73 3.52 0.54
CA ASP A 33 27.06 3.24 1.07
C ASP A 33 27.73 2.00 0.47
N TRP A 34 29.01 1.85 0.80
CA TRP A 34 29.88 0.75 0.39
C TRP A 34 29.62 -0.58 1.14
N ILE A 35 28.71 -0.59 2.11
CA ILE A 35 28.35 -1.75 2.93
C ILE A 35 27.09 -2.43 2.35
N GLY A 36 26.45 -1.81 1.35
CA GLY A 36 25.32 -2.37 0.60
C GLY A 36 23.98 -1.98 1.20
N ASN A 37 23.88 -0.81 1.83
CA ASN A 37 22.60 -0.25 2.20
C ASN A 37 22.01 0.52 1.02
N ASP A 38 20.72 0.32 0.75
CA ASP A 38 20.05 0.84 -0.44
C ASP A 38 18.76 1.58 -0.09
N ILE A 39 18.39 2.56 -0.92
CA ILE A 39 17.06 3.15 -0.94
C ILE A 39 16.29 2.49 -2.08
N ILE A 40 15.23 1.78 -1.71
CA ILE A 40 14.35 1.12 -2.67
C ILE A 40 13.19 2.06 -3.01
N VAL A 41 12.84 2.10 -4.29
CA VAL A 41 11.67 2.81 -4.82
C VAL A 41 10.73 1.78 -5.41
N GLU A 42 9.54 1.64 -4.83
CA GLU A 42 8.50 0.74 -5.30
C GLU A 42 7.32 1.51 -5.88
N ALA A 43 6.86 1.11 -7.06
CA ALA A 43 5.60 1.55 -7.61
C ALA A 43 4.47 0.61 -7.16
N VAL A 44 3.45 1.21 -6.56
CA VAL A 44 2.27 0.54 -6.03
C VAL A 44 1.04 1.16 -6.67
N ALA A 45 0.29 0.36 -7.42
CA ALA A 45 -1.00 0.77 -7.94
C ALA A 45 -2.08 0.60 -6.86
N ASP A 46 -3.03 1.52 -6.83
CA ASP A 46 -4.17 1.38 -5.95
C ASP A 46 -5.19 0.37 -6.55
N PRO A 47 -5.61 -0.67 -5.79
CA PRO A 47 -6.51 -1.71 -6.31
C PRO A 47 -7.93 -1.20 -6.61
N GLU A 48 -8.43 -0.23 -5.84
CA GLU A 48 -9.79 0.32 -5.96
C GLU A 48 -9.81 1.67 -6.68
N VAL A 49 -8.66 2.33 -6.86
CA VAL A 49 -8.54 3.58 -7.63
C VAL A 49 -7.59 3.37 -8.80
N LYS A 50 -8.15 2.98 -9.94
CA LYS A 50 -7.37 2.85 -11.18
C LYS A 50 -6.88 4.22 -11.65
N GLY A 51 -5.74 4.22 -12.32
CA GLY A 51 -5.13 5.44 -12.83
C GLY A 51 -4.38 6.27 -11.78
N VAL A 52 -4.23 5.76 -10.55
CA VAL A 52 -3.33 6.32 -9.53
C VAL A 52 -2.22 5.32 -9.20
N THR A 53 -0.98 5.82 -9.20
CA THR A 53 0.19 5.05 -8.79
C THR A 53 0.97 5.81 -7.73
N CYS A 54 1.28 5.11 -6.64
CA CYS A 54 2.08 5.58 -5.53
C CYS A 54 3.50 5.04 -5.64
N HIS A 55 4.48 5.93 -5.58
CA HIS A 55 5.89 5.59 -5.45
C HIS A 55 6.25 5.67 -3.98
N VAL A 56 6.56 4.52 -3.39
CA VAL A 56 6.92 4.41 -1.99
C VAL A 56 8.42 4.17 -1.90
N THR A 57 9.07 4.90 -1.02
CA THR A 57 10.51 4.76 -0.78
C THR A 57 10.77 4.31 0.63
N TYR A 58 11.71 3.40 0.79
CA TYR A 58 12.18 2.94 2.08
C TYR A 58 13.64 2.52 2.00
N PHE A 59 14.26 2.49 3.17
CA PHE A 59 15.64 2.07 3.32
C PHE A 59 15.71 0.56 3.53
N ASP A 60 16.56 -0.13 2.77
CA ASP A 60 16.89 -1.53 2.96
C ASP A 60 18.31 -1.67 3.50
N ARG A 61 18.43 -2.32 4.67
CA ARG A 61 19.71 -2.53 5.36
C ARG A 61 20.39 -3.82 4.93
N SER A 62 21.66 -3.70 4.57
CA SER A 62 22.56 -4.83 4.36
C SER A 62 22.66 -5.75 5.57
N ILE A 63 22.86 -7.05 5.30
CA ILE A 63 23.05 -8.08 6.33
C ILE A 63 24.32 -7.80 7.17
N ILE A 64 25.35 -7.17 6.58
CA ILE A 64 26.62 -6.87 7.25
C ILE A 64 26.47 -5.72 8.26
N ASP A 65 25.68 -4.69 7.94
CA ASP A 65 25.38 -3.61 8.89
C ASP A 65 24.52 -4.11 10.05
N ARG A 66 23.52 -4.96 9.76
CA ARG A 66 22.69 -5.65 10.76
C ARG A 66 23.53 -6.48 11.74
N LEU A 67 24.61 -7.13 11.27
CA LEU A 67 25.56 -7.88 12.10
C LEU A 67 26.40 -6.98 13.01
N LYS A 68 26.84 -5.81 12.54
CA LYS A 68 27.80 -4.94 13.24
C LYS A 68 27.16 -4.07 14.33
N GLN A 69 25.94 -3.57 14.11
CA GLN A 69 25.31 -2.60 15.02
C GLN A 69 24.48 -3.25 16.14
N GLY A 70 24.30 -4.57 16.14
CA GLY A 70 23.49 -5.29 17.13
C GLY A 70 21.98 -5.02 17.05
N ASN A 71 21.55 -4.03 16.27
CA ASN A 71 20.14 -3.71 16.01
C ASN A 71 19.64 -4.43 14.74
N TRP A 72 19.71 -5.76 14.77
CA TRP A 72 19.47 -6.66 13.63
C TRP A 72 18.09 -6.49 12.96
N PHE A 73 17.10 -6.00 13.72
CA PHE A 73 15.68 -6.08 13.38
C PHE A 73 15.02 -4.74 13.04
N GLU A 74 15.77 -3.64 13.05
CA GLU A 74 15.23 -2.31 12.82
C GLU A 74 15.76 -1.69 11.55
N ASP A 75 14.92 -1.62 10.52
CA ASP A 75 15.11 -0.66 9.45
C ASP A 75 14.66 0.72 9.94
N PRO A 76 15.37 1.81 9.56
CA PRO A 76 15.00 3.15 9.99
C PRO A 76 13.60 3.42 9.45
N SER A 77 12.68 3.81 10.34
CA SER A 77 11.28 4.06 10.01
C SER A 77 11.06 5.28 9.07
N ASN A 78 12.08 5.71 8.33
CA ASN A 78 12.04 6.82 7.38
C ASN A 78 11.58 6.26 6.02
N SER A 79 10.29 6.37 5.74
CA SER A 79 9.71 6.08 4.43
C SER A 79 9.04 7.34 3.87
N SER A 80 9.07 7.50 2.55
CA SER A 80 8.36 8.59 1.87
C SER A 80 7.41 8.01 0.81
N ILE A 81 6.37 8.75 0.45
CA ILE A 81 5.37 8.35 -0.53
C ILE A 81 5.06 9.51 -1.48
N SER A 82 4.92 9.22 -2.76
CA SER A 82 4.39 10.15 -3.75
C SER A 82 3.41 9.46 -4.69
N CYS A 83 2.13 9.80 -4.56
CA CYS A 83 1.05 9.30 -5.39
C CYS A 83 0.69 10.32 -6.47
N ARG A 84 0.59 9.85 -7.71
CA ARG A 84 0.25 10.67 -8.87
C ARG A 84 -0.78 9.95 -9.71
N GLN A 85 -1.57 10.74 -10.43
CA GLN A 85 -2.38 10.22 -11.52
C GLN A 85 -1.44 9.77 -12.64
N THR A 86 -1.56 8.50 -13.04
CA THR A 86 -0.80 7.85 -14.11
C THR A 86 -1.69 7.39 -15.26
N GLY A 87 -3.01 7.55 -15.15
CA GLY A 87 -3.98 7.24 -16.20
C GLY A 87 -5.38 7.80 -15.91
N PRO A 88 -6.39 7.44 -16.71
CA PRO A 88 -7.78 7.78 -16.43
C PRO A 88 -8.21 7.27 -15.06
N VAL A 89 -8.82 8.14 -14.25
CA VAL A 89 -9.18 7.80 -12.87
C VAL A 89 -10.53 7.09 -12.85
N GLU A 90 -10.54 5.86 -12.34
CA GLU A 90 -11.76 5.10 -12.07
C GLU A 90 -11.75 4.67 -10.59
N ILE A 91 -12.78 5.10 -9.85
CA ILE A 91 -12.92 4.84 -8.42
C ILE A 91 -13.98 3.76 -8.21
N GLY A 92 -13.53 2.69 -7.57
CA GLY A 92 -14.27 1.51 -7.15
C GLY A 92 -15.16 1.75 -5.94
N ASP A 93 -15.30 0.72 -5.11
CA ASP A 93 -16.05 0.79 -3.86
C ASP A 93 -15.06 1.05 -2.71
N ILE A 94 -14.83 2.33 -2.42
CA ILE A 94 -13.82 2.75 -1.43
C ILE A 94 -14.46 3.06 -0.07
N ASP A 95 -13.72 2.81 1.01
CA ASP A 95 -14.14 3.25 2.34
C ASP A 95 -14.12 4.78 2.48
N LEU A 96 -15.26 5.36 2.83
CA LEU A 96 -15.46 6.79 3.06
C LEU A 96 -15.32 7.19 4.54
N SER A 97 -15.00 6.23 5.41
CA SER A 97 -14.78 6.46 6.83
C SER A 97 -13.50 7.28 7.09
N LYS A 98 -13.44 7.92 8.25
CA LYS A 98 -12.23 8.68 8.67
C LYS A 98 -11.02 7.79 8.94
N SER A 99 -11.22 6.50 9.16
CA SER A 99 -10.12 5.54 9.38
C SER A 99 -9.37 5.18 8.09
N GLY A 100 -9.98 5.47 6.93
CA GLY A 100 -9.49 5.11 5.62
C GLY A 100 -9.37 3.59 5.42
N GLU A 101 -8.96 3.25 4.21
CA GLU A 101 -8.80 1.88 3.74
C GLU A 101 -7.32 1.53 3.57
N GLU A 102 -6.92 0.32 3.91
CA GLU A 102 -5.54 -0.15 3.68
C GLU A 102 -5.38 -0.58 2.22
N VAL A 103 -4.62 0.22 1.45
CA VAL A 103 -4.43 -0.04 0.00
C VAL A 103 -3.19 -0.87 -0.28
N PHE A 104 -2.23 -0.82 0.64
CA PHE A 104 -0.97 -1.54 0.51
C PHE A 104 -0.37 -1.84 1.87
N ARG A 105 0.20 -3.03 1.99
CA ARG A 105 0.93 -3.48 3.16
C ARG A 105 2.15 -4.28 2.72
N GLN A 106 3.31 -3.88 3.20
CA GLN A 106 4.56 -4.60 2.99
C GLN A 106 5.25 -4.88 4.32
N GLY A 107 5.60 -6.14 4.55
CA GLY A 107 6.38 -6.55 5.71
C GLY A 107 7.84 -6.17 5.51
N ARG A 108 8.38 -5.31 6.38
CA ARG A 108 9.77 -4.84 6.32
C ARG A 108 10.72 -5.64 7.23
N SER A 109 10.22 -6.53 8.10
CA SER A 109 11.09 -7.43 8.89
C SER A 109 10.36 -8.66 9.46
N LEU A 110 11.14 -9.68 9.87
CA LEU A 110 10.66 -10.87 10.59
C LEU A 110 10.00 -10.56 11.96
N ILE A 111 10.17 -9.34 12.49
CA ILE A 111 9.80 -8.93 13.86
C ILE A 111 8.83 -7.71 13.83
N TRP A 112 7.85 -7.74 12.92
CA TRP A 112 6.62 -6.93 13.04
C TRP A 112 6.75 -5.41 12.78
N LYS A 113 7.46 -5.01 11.71
CA LYS A 113 7.32 -3.66 11.14
C LYS A 113 6.71 -3.74 9.74
N ASP A 114 5.45 -3.37 9.63
CA ASP A 114 4.77 -3.27 8.34
C ASP A 114 4.73 -1.80 7.90
N LEU A 115 5.13 -1.55 6.65
CA LEU A 115 4.80 -0.30 5.98
C LEU A 115 3.37 -0.42 5.47
N LEU A 116 2.52 0.50 5.93
CA LEU A 116 1.10 0.51 5.61
C LEU A 116 0.77 1.82 4.92
N VAL A 117 0.12 1.72 3.77
CA VAL A 117 -0.45 2.87 3.08
C VAL A 117 -1.96 2.80 3.22
N LYS A 118 -2.53 3.87 3.79
CA LYS A 118 -3.96 4.04 3.92
C LYS A 118 -4.48 5.10 2.96
N ARG A 119 -5.54 4.81 2.22
CA ARG A 119 -6.29 5.78 1.43
C ARG A 119 -7.43 6.34 2.28
N ILE A 120 -7.55 7.66 2.30
CA ILE A 120 -8.64 8.39 2.93
C ILE A 120 -9.22 9.31 1.86
N TYR A 121 -10.54 9.36 1.73
CA TYR A 121 -11.19 10.30 0.84
C TYR A 121 -11.64 11.54 1.60
N ASP A 122 -11.09 12.70 1.24
CA ASP A 122 -11.56 14.00 1.70
C ASP A 122 -12.69 14.48 0.78
N LYS A 123 -13.92 14.23 1.22
CA LYS A 123 -15.13 14.61 0.50
C LYS A 123 -15.27 16.13 0.32
N ALA A 124 -14.80 16.94 1.27
CA ALA A 124 -14.98 18.38 1.22
C ALA A 124 -14.10 19.02 0.14
N ASN A 125 -12.89 18.50 -0.03
CA ASN A 125 -11.91 19.00 -1.01
C ASN A 125 -11.78 18.10 -2.25
N ASP A 126 -12.64 17.09 -2.42
CA ASP A 126 -12.63 16.13 -3.53
C ASP A 126 -11.21 15.59 -3.80
N THR A 127 -10.57 15.06 -2.76
CA THR A 127 -9.14 14.69 -2.78
C THR A 127 -8.91 13.33 -2.14
N LEU A 128 -8.12 12.49 -2.80
CA LEU A 128 -7.62 11.23 -2.23
C LEU A 128 -6.34 11.50 -1.46
N ILE A 129 -6.31 11.04 -0.21
CA ILE A 129 -5.19 11.18 0.70
C ILE A 129 -4.58 9.80 0.92
N TYR A 130 -3.28 9.67 0.67
CA TYR A 130 -2.53 8.44 0.91
C TYR A 130 -1.56 8.67 2.07
N LEU A 131 -1.83 8.03 3.20
CA LEU A 131 -1.04 8.09 4.41
C LEU A 131 -0.17 6.83 4.53
N ALA A 132 1.13 6.99 4.33
CA ALA A 132 2.12 5.97 4.65
C ALA A 132 2.53 6.09 6.11
N HIS A 133 2.38 5.01 6.88
CA HIS A 133 2.82 4.94 8.28
C HIS A 133 3.35 3.55 8.61
N SER A 134 4.23 3.47 9.61
CA SER A 134 4.72 2.20 10.12
C SER A 134 3.87 1.75 11.31
N ARG A 135 3.47 0.49 11.37
CA ARG A 135 2.85 -0.09 12.57
C ARG A 135 3.91 -0.85 13.36
N GLN A 136 4.43 -0.25 14.42
CA GLN A 136 5.21 -0.94 15.44
C GLN A 136 4.27 -1.39 16.56
N ILE A 137 4.25 -2.69 16.87
CA ILE A 137 3.34 -3.28 17.86
C ILE A 137 3.61 -2.75 19.29
N ILE A 138 4.85 -2.36 19.59
CA ILE A 138 5.28 -2.09 20.97
C ILE A 138 5.20 -0.60 21.35
N GLU A 139 5.50 0.32 20.42
CA GLU A 139 5.62 1.75 20.76
C GLU A 139 4.67 2.66 19.96
N GLY A 140 3.99 2.14 18.93
CA GLY A 140 3.41 2.98 17.88
C GLY A 140 4.51 3.73 17.11
N SER A 141 4.30 4.01 15.82
CA SER A 141 5.26 4.81 15.05
C SER A 141 4.68 6.19 14.78
N ALA A 142 5.32 7.22 15.30
CA ALA A 142 4.98 8.62 14.99
C ALA A 142 5.50 9.06 13.61
N LYS A 143 6.26 8.21 12.91
CA LYS A 143 6.78 8.51 11.58
C LYS A 143 5.72 8.22 10.53
N MET A 144 5.37 9.27 9.80
CA MET A 144 4.35 9.24 8.76
C MET A 144 4.79 10.09 7.56
N ALA A 145 4.31 9.71 6.39
CA ALA A 145 4.42 10.46 5.16
C ALA A 145 3.05 10.47 4.47
N ILE A 146 2.74 11.54 3.75
CA ILE A 146 1.45 11.74 3.10
C ILE A 146 1.66 12.19 1.66
N SER A 147 0.80 11.71 0.77
CA SER A 147 0.63 12.25 -0.57
C SER A 147 -0.85 12.46 -0.85
N THR A 148 -1.18 13.50 -1.60
CA THR A 148 -2.57 13.79 -1.98
C THR A 148 -2.71 13.80 -3.49
N VAL A 149 -3.86 13.30 -3.98
CA VAL A 149 -4.24 13.29 -5.39
C VAL A 149 -5.58 14.01 -5.50
N PRO A 150 -5.60 15.27 -5.97
CA PRO A 150 -6.85 16.00 -6.13
C PRO A 150 -7.65 15.42 -7.30
N LEU A 151 -8.95 15.22 -7.09
CA LEU A 151 -9.89 14.80 -8.13
C LEU A 151 -10.57 15.99 -8.82
N TYR A 152 -10.44 17.18 -8.24
CA TYR A 152 -10.98 18.41 -8.79
C TYR A 152 -10.45 18.69 -10.20
N GLY A 153 -11.36 18.99 -11.12
CA GLY A 153 -11.04 19.31 -12.52
C GLY A 153 -10.60 18.11 -13.35
N GLN A 154 -10.67 16.89 -12.82
CA GLN A 154 -10.33 15.67 -13.55
C GLN A 154 -11.59 14.94 -14.03
N GLN A 155 -11.48 14.21 -15.15
CA GLN A 155 -12.49 13.22 -15.52
C GLN A 155 -12.31 11.98 -14.63
N VAL A 156 -13.20 11.86 -13.65
CA VAL A 156 -13.22 10.74 -12.69
C VAL A 156 -14.49 9.93 -12.88
N ASN A 157 -14.33 8.64 -13.16
CA ASN A 157 -15.43 7.70 -13.23
C ASN A 157 -15.66 7.03 -11.88
N TRP A 158 -16.83 7.20 -11.27
CA TRP A 158 -17.20 6.52 -10.02
C TRP A 158 -18.09 5.33 -10.33
N THR A 159 -17.62 4.11 -10.08
CA THR A 159 -18.34 2.87 -10.39
C THR A 159 -19.65 2.72 -9.60
N LYS A 160 -19.72 3.30 -8.40
CA LYS A 160 -20.92 3.34 -7.52
C LYS A 160 -21.60 4.71 -7.47
N GLY A 161 -21.19 5.64 -8.31
CA GLY A 161 -21.61 7.04 -8.24
C GLY A 161 -20.76 7.85 -7.24
N LYS A 162 -20.70 9.16 -7.45
CA LYS A 162 -19.93 10.07 -6.59
C LYS A 162 -20.67 10.26 -5.26
N PRO A 163 -20.00 10.08 -4.11
CA PRO A 163 -20.61 10.20 -2.79
C PRO A 163 -21.01 11.63 -2.42
#